data_AF-A0A496T8V1-F1
#
_entry.id   AF-A0A496T8V1-F1
#
_cell.length_a   1.000
_cell.length_b   1.000
_cell.length_c   1.000
_cell.angle_alpha   90.00
_cell.angle_beta   90.00
_cell.angle_gamma   90.00
#
_symmetry.space_group_name_H-M   'P 1'
#
loop_
_entity.id
_entity.type
_entity.pdbx_description
1 polymer ?
#
loop_
_entity_poly.entity_id
_entity_poly.type
_entity_poly.pdbx_seq_one_letter_code
_entity_poly.pdbx_strand_id
1 'polypeptide(L)'
;MKSDKTNLLILLLFFLILAFPLVSNAQTTGKIAGKVVDANTGEPLPGAQIIVTAKWVEGKEIKLARVMGAAADKDGDFFIINVPPGKYTIVVQMMGYETIKLTNIRVSVNRTYEIKANLKPTVIQGQQVVVVAEPLEMKKDQTSSVRNVSSEEIEKLPVQSIGEVVAIQPGVVAGHFRGGRLDEVSYLIDGMQVD
;
A
#
# COMPACT_ATOMS: atom_id res chain seq x y z
N MET A 1 11.24 41.34 48.19
CA MET A 1 12.34 40.57 47.54
C MET A 1 12.47 39.10 47.98
N LYS A 2 11.57 38.55 48.84
CA LYS A 2 11.53 37.10 49.17
C LYS A 2 10.46 36.35 48.34
N SER A 3 9.35 37.04 48.02
CA SER A 3 8.22 36.53 47.21
C SER A 3 8.60 36.21 45.75
N ASP A 4 9.42 37.05 45.10
CA ASP A 4 9.79 36.85 43.69
C ASP A 4 10.62 35.58 43.47
N LYS A 5 11.46 35.22 44.44
CA LYS A 5 12.27 34.00 44.40
C LYS A 5 11.42 32.75 44.56
N THR A 6 10.39 32.78 45.42
CA THR A 6 9.44 31.67 45.60
C THR A 6 8.57 31.47 44.35
N ASN A 7 8.12 32.55 43.71
CA ASN A 7 7.32 32.46 42.47
C ASN A 7 8.15 31.95 41.28
N LEU A 8 9.41 32.37 41.17
CA LEU A 8 10.34 31.85 40.16
C LEU A 8 10.61 30.35 40.36
N LEU A 9 10.74 29.91 41.62
CA LEU A 9 11.00 28.50 41.95
C LEU A 9 9.77 27.62 41.66
N ILE A 10 8.55 28.14 41.90
CA ILE A 10 7.29 27.48 41.53
C ILE A 10 7.15 27.38 40.00
N LEU A 11 7.48 28.43 39.26
CA LEU A 11 7.42 28.43 37.80
C LEU A 11 8.41 27.42 37.19
N LEU A 12 9.62 27.33 37.75
CA LEU A 12 10.65 26.38 37.32
C LEU A 12 10.25 24.93 37.61
N LEU A 13 9.60 24.68 38.77
CA LEU A 13 9.06 23.36 39.12
C LEU A 13 7.92 22.95 38.18
N PHE A 14 7.04 23.89 37.81
CA PHE A 14 5.94 23.66 36.89
C PHE A 14 6.43 23.34 35.46
N PHE A 15 7.47 24.05 34.99
CA PHE A 15 8.11 23.77 33.71
C PHE A 15 8.79 22.39 33.68
N LEU A 16 9.41 21.98 34.80
CA LEU A 16 10.03 20.66 34.92
C LEU A 16 9.01 19.51 34.87
N ILE A 17 7.82 19.72 35.47
CA ILE A 17 6.72 18.74 35.45
C ILE A 17 6.10 18.64 34.05
N LEU A 18 5.97 19.75 33.32
CA LEU A 18 5.48 19.75 31.93
C LEU A 18 6.48 19.17 30.92
N ALA A 19 7.77 19.15 31.22
CA ALA A 19 8.78 18.54 30.36
C ALA A 19 8.91 17.01 30.54
N PHE A 20 8.40 16.45 31.64
CA PHE A 20 8.50 15.02 31.97
C PHE A 20 7.77 14.05 31.02
N PRO A 21 6.60 14.36 30.41
CA PRO A 21 5.94 13.42 29.51
C PRO A 21 6.64 13.24 28.14
N LEU A 22 7.65 14.07 27.82
CA LEU A 22 8.36 13.97 26.53
C LEU A 22 9.33 12.78 26.47
N VAL A 23 9.77 12.25 27.61
CA VAL A 23 10.74 11.13 27.69
C VAL A 23 10.09 9.75 27.90
N SER A 24 8.76 9.65 27.99
CA SER A 24 8.07 8.37 28.24
C SER A 24 7.84 7.50 27.00
N ASN A 25 8.26 7.93 25.81
CA ASN A 25 8.24 7.11 24.60
C ASN A 25 9.46 6.17 24.51
N ALA A 26 9.80 5.50 25.62
CA ALA A 26 10.65 4.33 25.56
C ALA A 26 9.87 3.22 24.85
N GLN A 27 9.89 3.21 23.52
CA GLN A 27 9.23 2.21 22.71
C GLN A 27 9.82 0.85 23.07
N THR A 28 9.08 0.11 23.91
CA THR A 28 9.28 -1.29 24.21
C THR A 28 9.06 -2.10 22.94
N THR A 29 10.08 -2.13 22.08
CA THR A 29 10.06 -2.85 20.82
C THR A 29 10.64 -4.25 20.99
N GLY A 30 10.29 -5.14 20.07
CA GLY A 30 10.88 -6.45 19.91
C GLY A 30 11.85 -6.50 18.74
N LYS A 31 12.55 -7.63 18.65
CA LYS A 31 13.47 -7.96 17.57
C LYS A 31 12.98 -9.22 16.86
N ILE A 32 13.03 -9.23 15.55
CA ILE A 32 12.90 -10.45 14.75
C ILE A 32 14.28 -10.75 14.21
N ALA A 33 14.77 -11.96 14.37
CA ALA A 33 16.03 -12.40 13.78
C ALA A 33 15.85 -13.78 13.17
N GLY A 34 16.79 -14.20 12.34
CA GLY A 34 16.69 -15.51 11.76
C GLY A 34 17.74 -15.78 10.71
N LYS A 35 17.64 -16.96 10.12
CA LYS A 35 18.47 -17.39 9.00
C LYS A 35 17.60 -17.87 7.86
N VAL A 36 18.00 -17.53 6.65
CA VAL A 36 17.38 -17.93 5.40
C VAL A 36 18.32 -18.89 4.67
N VAL A 37 17.83 -20.08 4.36
CA VAL A 37 18.58 -21.13 3.67
C VAL A 37 17.78 -21.76 2.53
N ASP A 38 18.49 -22.35 1.58
CA ASP A 38 17.93 -23.20 0.55
C ASP A 38 17.42 -24.50 1.18
N ALA A 39 16.18 -24.88 0.90
CA ALA A 39 15.57 -26.08 1.46
C ALA A 39 16.17 -27.38 0.92
N ASN A 40 16.79 -27.36 -0.27
CA ASN A 40 17.36 -28.53 -0.93
C ASN A 40 18.84 -28.68 -0.59
N THR A 41 19.62 -27.59 -0.67
CA THR A 41 21.08 -27.64 -0.45
C THR A 41 21.49 -27.29 0.98
N GLY A 42 20.64 -26.61 1.74
CA GLY A 42 20.97 -26.08 3.06
C GLY A 42 21.91 -24.87 3.02
N GLU A 43 22.24 -24.38 1.83
CA GLU A 43 23.14 -23.23 1.66
C GLU A 43 22.46 -21.93 2.09
N PRO A 44 23.22 -20.97 2.66
CA PRO A 44 22.69 -19.67 3.01
C PRO A 44 22.24 -18.89 1.77
N LEU A 45 21.13 -18.16 1.89
CA LEU A 45 20.57 -17.37 0.79
C LEU A 45 20.79 -15.87 1.01
N PRO A 46 21.95 -15.32 0.57
CA PRO A 46 22.21 -13.91 0.67
C PRO A 46 21.28 -13.09 -0.23
N GLY A 47 20.83 -11.94 0.27
CA GLY A 47 19.93 -11.06 -0.48
C GLY A 47 18.47 -11.49 -0.51
N ALA A 48 18.10 -12.59 0.16
CA ALA A 48 16.69 -12.92 0.41
C ALA A 48 16.03 -11.77 1.19
N GLN A 49 14.82 -11.38 0.77
CA GLN A 49 14.06 -10.29 1.36
C GLN A 49 13.07 -10.82 2.39
N ILE A 50 13.15 -10.30 3.61
CA ILE A 50 12.22 -10.57 4.71
C ILE A 50 11.40 -9.32 4.94
N ILE A 51 10.10 -9.39 4.72
CA ILE A 51 9.19 -8.24 4.77
C ILE A 51 8.06 -8.53 5.76
N VAL A 52 7.86 -7.65 6.73
CA VAL A 52 6.69 -7.66 7.61
C VAL A 52 5.56 -6.95 6.88
N THR A 53 4.55 -7.70 6.45
CA THR A 53 3.50 -7.19 5.54
C THR A 53 2.24 -6.76 6.28
N ALA A 54 1.88 -7.45 7.35
CA ALA A 54 0.64 -7.20 8.08
C ALA A 54 0.76 -7.45 9.58
N LYS A 55 -0.12 -6.82 10.35
CA LYS A 55 -0.32 -7.02 11.78
C LYS A 55 -1.71 -7.60 12.03
N TRP A 56 -1.81 -8.58 12.91
CA TRP A 56 -3.06 -9.14 13.36
C TRP A 56 -3.57 -8.37 14.58
N VAL A 57 -4.76 -7.78 14.46
CA VAL A 57 -5.45 -7.06 15.53
C VAL A 57 -6.88 -7.60 15.59
N GLU A 58 -7.30 -8.08 16.76
CA GLU A 58 -8.66 -8.61 16.98
C GLU A 58 -9.10 -9.68 15.95
N GLY A 59 -8.16 -10.52 15.50
CA GLY A 59 -8.41 -11.58 14.52
C GLY A 59 -8.44 -11.12 13.05
N LYS A 60 -8.26 -9.82 12.78
CA LYS A 60 -8.17 -9.28 11.41
C LYS A 60 -6.72 -9.01 11.01
N GLU A 61 -6.36 -9.36 9.77
CA GLU A 61 -5.07 -9.05 9.16
C GLU A 61 -5.11 -7.61 8.61
N ILE A 62 -4.34 -6.71 9.22
CA ILE A 62 -4.26 -5.30 8.83
C ILE A 62 -2.91 -5.05 8.16
N LYS A 63 -2.92 -4.57 6.91
CA LYS A 63 -1.70 -4.23 6.18
C LYS A 63 -0.97 -3.08 6.88
N LEU A 64 0.35 -3.20 7.00
CA LEU A 64 1.16 -2.17 7.64
C LEU A 64 1.32 -0.95 6.74
N ALA A 65 1.12 0.25 7.30
CA ALA A 65 1.38 1.52 6.61
C ALA A 65 2.89 1.77 6.41
N ARG A 66 3.72 1.28 7.34
CA ARG A 66 5.19 1.34 7.26
C ARG A 66 5.73 -0.01 6.84
N VAL A 67 6.53 -0.02 5.77
CA VAL A 67 7.30 -1.19 5.37
C VAL A 67 8.41 -1.43 6.40
N MET A 68 8.37 -2.60 7.05
CA MET A 68 9.45 -3.08 7.91
C MET A 68 10.00 -4.35 7.27
N GLY A 69 11.31 -4.46 7.14
CA GLY A 69 11.94 -5.60 6.51
C GLY A 69 13.45 -5.54 6.62
N ALA A 70 14.10 -6.63 6.21
CA ALA A 70 15.54 -6.74 6.12
C ALA A 70 15.92 -7.65 4.95
N ALA A 71 17.12 -7.47 4.42
CA ALA A 71 17.73 -8.45 3.53
C ALA A 71 18.64 -9.38 4.35
N ALA A 72 18.71 -10.65 3.94
CA ALA A 72 19.66 -11.60 4.49
C ALA A 72 21.10 -11.25 4.06
N ASP A 73 22.05 -11.40 4.99
CA ASP A 73 23.47 -11.17 4.75
C ASP A 73 24.16 -12.35 4.02
N LYS A 74 25.49 -12.29 3.89
CA LYS A 74 26.31 -13.32 3.23
C LYS A 74 26.16 -14.72 3.83
N ASP A 75 25.86 -14.80 5.13
CA ASP A 75 25.69 -16.05 5.87
C ASP A 75 24.21 -16.44 5.96
N GLY A 76 23.32 -15.71 5.28
CA GLY A 76 21.88 -15.91 5.27
C GLY A 76 21.18 -15.35 6.51
N ASP A 77 21.91 -14.67 7.40
CA ASP A 77 21.37 -14.14 8.65
C ASP A 77 20.67 -12.79 8.42
N PHE A 78 19.62 -12.54 9.19
CA PHE A 78 18.89 -11.27 9.14
C PHE A 78 18.39 -10.83 10.52
N PHE A 79 18.15 -9.54 10.67
CA PHE A 79 17.47 -8.99 11.83
C PHE A 79 16.64 -7.75 11.50
N ILE A 80 15.49 -7.64 12.13
CA ILE A 80 14.57 -6.50 12.06
C ILE A 80 14.41 -6.01 13.50
N ILE A 81 14.86 -4.79 13.75
CA ILE A 81 14.78 -4.12 15.06
C ILE A 81 13.58 -3.17 15.10
N ASN A 82 13.26 -2.70 16.31
CA ASN A 82 12.20 -1.72 16.54
C ASN A 82 10.81 -2.19 16.09
N VAL A 83 10.54 -3.49 16.18
CA VAL A 83 9.23 -4.06 15.81
C VAL A 83 8.27 -3.90 16.99
N PRO A 84 7.14 -3.19 16.86
CA PRO A 84 6.20 -3.07 17.96
C PRO A 84 5.67 -4.45 18.39
N PRO A 85 5.31 -4.65 19.67
CA PRO A 85 4.77 -5.92 20.13
C PRO A 85 3.40 -6.18 19.45
N GLY A 86 3.18 -7.44 19.08
CA GLY A 86 1.98 -7.83 18.35
C GLY A 86 2.15 -9.14 17.61
N LYS A 87 1.12 -9.52 16.86
CA LYS A 87 1.15 -10.67 15.95
C LYS A 87 1.32 -10.17 14.53
N TYR A 88 2.23 -10.76 13.77
CA TYR A 88 2.59 -10.29 12.44
C TYR A 88 2.52 -11.41 11.40
N THR A 89 2.35 -10.97 10.16
CA THR A 89 2.60 -11.76 8.96
C THR A 89 3.93 -11.31 8.38
N ILE A 90 4.79 -12.27 8.07
CA ILE A 90 6.12 -12.06 7.49
C ILE A 90 6.16 -12.81 6.18
N VAL A 91 6.66 -12.17 5.13
CA VAL A 91 6.88 -12.75 3.81
C VAL A 91 8.38 -12.81 3.58
N VAL A 92 8.87 -14.00 3.24
CA VAL A 92 10.26 -14.21 2.83
C VAL A 92 10.25 -14.55 1.35
N GLN A 93 11.01 -13.79 0.57
CA GLN A 93 11.05 -13.95 -0.88
C GLN A 93 12.46 -13.72 -1.43
N MET A 94 12.80 -14.46 -2.47
CA MET A 94 14.04 -14.29 -3.24
C MET A 94 13.76 -14.64 -4.70
N MET A 95 14.41 -13.97 -5.64
CA MET A 95 14.26 -14.33 -7.05
C MET A 95 14.78 -15.75 -7.28
N GLY A 96 14.00 -16.58 -7.99
CA GLY A 96 14.34 -17.97 -8.23
C GLY A 96 13.92 -18.92 -7.09
N TYR A 97 13.17 -18.42 -6.11
CA TYR A 97 12.71 -19.17 -4.96
C TYR A 97 11.22 -18.96 -4.71
N GLU A 98 10.57 -19.96 -4.12
CA GLU A 98 9.17 -19.91 -3.71
C GLU A 98 8.99 -18.95 -2.53
N THR A 99 8.07 -18.00 -2.66
CA THR A 99 7.73 -17.06 -1.58
C THR A 99 7.03 -17.76 -0.43
N ILE A 100 7.54 -17.58 0.79
CA ILE A 100 6.97 -18.16 2.00
C ILE A 100 6.26 -17.08 2.81
N LYS A 101 4.99 -17.31 3.16
CA LYS A 101 4.20 -16.46 4.06
C LYS A 101 4.08 -17.12 5.43
N LEU A 102 4.72 -16.52 6.44
CA LEU A 102 4.64 -16.91 7.85
C LEU A 102 3.60 -16.05 8.55
N THR A 103 2.55 -16.66 9.09
CA THR A 103 1.46 -15.96 9.77
C THR A 103 1.51 -16.16 11.29
N ASN A 104 0.81 -15.30 12.03
CA ASN A 104 0.63 -15.42 13.49
C ASN A 104 1.96 -15.38 14.28
N ILE A 105 2.99 -14.70 13.76
CA ILE A 105 4.29 -14.54 14.43
C ILE A 105 4.14 -13.55 15.58
N ARG A 106 4.25 -14.02 16.83
CA ARG A 106 4.10 -13.20 18.02
C ARG A 106 5.44 -12.57 18.41
N VAL A 107 5.53 -11.25 18.22
CA VAL A 107 6.64 -10.43 18.69
C VAL A 107 6.31 -9.86 20.06
N SER A 108 7.25 -10.01 21.01
CA SER A 108 7.13 -9.49 22.37
C SER A 108 8.23 -8.47 22.66
N VAL A 109 7.94 -7.58 23.60
CA VAL A 109 8.88 -6.57 24.10
C VAL A 109 10.18 -7.21 24.59
N ASN A 110 11.32 -6.62 24.26
CA ASN A 110 12.65 -7.03 24.75
C ASN A 110 12.98 -8.51 24.48
N ARG A 111 12.30 -9.15 23.53
CA ARG A 111 12.55 -10.53 23.13
C ARG A 111 12.87 -10.58 21.64
N THR A 112 13.78 -11.48 21.29
CA THR A 112 14.07 -11.83 19.91
C THR A 112 13.20 -13.01 19.52
N TYR A 113 12.41 -12.86 18.46
CA TYR A 113 11.74 -13.98 17.81
C TYR A 113 12.64 -14.51 16.70
N GLU A 114 13.01 -15.79 16.78
CA GLU A 114 13.87 -16.44 15.80
C GLU A 114 13.04 -17.14 14.70
N ILE A 115 13.39 -16.88 13.45
CA ILE A 115 12.76 -17.48 12.27
C ILE A 115 13.79 -18.31 11.52
N LYS A 116 13.43 -19.56 11.20
CA LYS A 116 14.17 -20.40 10.25
C LYS A 116 13.35 -20.48 8.97
N ALA A 117 13.81 -19.80 7.93
CA ALA A 117 13.11 -19.77 6.64
C ALA A 117 13.87 -20.62 5.63
N ASN A 118 13.25 -21.71 5.17
CA ASN A 118 13.83 -22.61 4.18
C ASN A 118 13.11 -22.40 2.86
N LEU A 119 13.71 -21.67 1.91
CA LEU A 119 13.07 -21.44 0.61
C LEU A 119 13.38 -22.58 -0.35
N LYS A 120 12.35 -22.99 -1.09
CA LYS A 120 12.52 -23.96 -2.16
C LYS A 120 12.86 -23.23 -3.47
N PRO A 121 13.90 -23.64 -4.20
CA PRO A 121 14.14 -23.17 -5.55
C PRO A 121 12.88 -23.37 -6.41
N THR A 122 12.48 -22.34 -7.13
CA THR A 122 11.40 -22.42 -8.11
C THR A 122 11.89 -21.83 -9.41
N VAL A 123 11.55 -22.47 -10.52
CA VAL A 123 11.83 -21.90 -11.83
C VAL A 123 10.91 -20.68 -11.95
N ILE A 124 11.51 -19.49 -12.03
CA ILE A 124 10.76 -18.29 -12.40
C ILE A 124 10.27 -18.55 -13.82
N GLN A 125 9.04 -19.05 -13.99
CA GLN A 125 8.29 -18.76 -15.20
C GLN A 125 8.14 -17.25 -15.16
N GLY A 126 9.00 -16.54 -15.90
CA GLY A 126 9.03 -15.08 -15.94
C GLY A 126 7.61 -14.59 -16.05
N GLN A 127 7.08 -14.00 -14.97
CA GLN A 127 5.84 -13.27 -15.09
C GLN A 127 6.17 -12.15 -16.05
N GLN A 128 5.63 -12.29 -17.27
CA GLN A 128 5.49 -11.19 -18.20
C GLN A 128 5.09 -9.99 -17.34
N VAL A 129 5.87 -8.91 -17.40
CA VAL A 129 5.48 -7.65 -16.80
C VAL A 129 4.19 -7.28 -17.52
N VAL A 130 3.06 -7.71 -17.00
CA VAL A 130 1.76 -7.18 -17.38
C VAL A 130 1.75 -5.84 -16.69
N VAL A 131 2.36 -4.86 -17.38
CA VAL A 131 1.91 -3.49 -17.24
C VAL A 131 0.43 -3.57 -17.60
N VAL A 132 -0.43 -3.64 -16.58
CA VAL A 132 -1.86 -3.41 -16.75
C VAL A 132 -1.96 -1.92 -17.06
N ALA A 133 -1.60 -1.55 -18.28
CA ALA A 133 -2.32 -0.50 -18.95
C ALA A 133 -3.71 -1.09 -19.12
N GLU A 134 -4.70 -0.57 -18.40
CA GLU A 134 -6.10 -0.84 -18.72
C GLU A 134 -6.22 -0.67 -20.25
N PRO A 135 -6.42 -1.75 -21.01
CA PRO A 135 -6.61 -1.60 -22.43
C PRO A 135 -7.92 -0.83 -22.54
N LEU A 136 -7.85 0.43 -22.99
CA LEU A 136 -9.02 1.03 -23.61
C LEU A 136 -9.49 -0.02 -24.63
N GLU A 137 -10.68 -0.57 -24.43
CA GLU A 137 -11.33 -1.45 -25.40
C GLU A 137 -11.55 -0.64 -26.68
N MET A 138 -10.50 -0.48 -27.47
CA MET A 138 -10.66 -0.06 -28.85
C MET A 138 -11.08 -1.31 -29.61
N LYS A 139 -12.39 -1.51 -29.73
CA LYS A 139 -12.95 -2.37 -30.77
C LYS A 139 -12.31 -1.95 -32.10
N LYS A 140 -11.41 -2.78 -32.62
CA LYS A 140 -10.62 -2.51 -33.83
C LYS A 140 -11.45 -2.51 -35.14
N ASP A 141 -12.77 -2.64 -35.06
CA ASP A 141 -13.70 -2.67 -36.20
C ASP A 141 -14.80 -1.60 -36.10
N GLN A 142 -14.48 -0.41 -35.59
CA GLN A 142 -15.41 0.71 -35.57
C GLN A 142 -14.79 1.88 -36.36
N THR A 143 -15.28 2.11 -37.57
CA THR A 143 -14.98 3.33 -38.36
C THR A 143 -15.59 4.59 -37.75
N SER A 144 -16.43 4.42 -36.72
CA SER A 144 -17.08 5.48 -35.96
C SER A 144 -16.29 5.78 -34.68
N SER A 145 -16.12 7.06 -34.37
CA SER A 145 -15.46 7.51 -33.14
C SER A 145 -16.38 7.29 -31.95
N VAL A 146 -16.06 6.33 -31.10
CA VAL A 146 -16.74 6.12 -29.83
C VAL A 146 -15.94 6.78 -28.71
N ARG A 147 -16.62 7.48 -27.81
CA ARG A 147 -16.04 8.04 -26.58
C ARG A 147 -16.80 7.46 -25.39
N ASN A 148 -16.07 6.81 -24.49
CA ASN A 148 -16.59 6.30 -23.24
C ASN A 148 -16.12 7.25 -22.14
N VAL A 149 -17.04 7.70 -21.29
CA VAL A 149 -16.73 8.50 -20.11
C VAL A 149 -17.19 7.69 -18.91
N SER A 150 -16.27 7.43 -17.98
CA SER A 150 -16.55 6.65 -16.77
C SER A 150 -17.17 7.51 -15.67
N SER A 151 -17.85 6.90 -14.70
CA SER A 151 -18.42 7.61 -13.55
C SER A 151 -17.34 8.36 -12.75
N GLU A 152 -16.16 7.76 -12.59
CA GLU A 152 -15.01 8.34 -11.90
C GLU A 152 -14.42 9.56 -12.63
N GLU A 153 -14.60 9.64 -13.95
CA GLU A 153 -14.18 10.78 -14.77
C GLU A 153 -15.21 11.91 -14.69
N ILE A 154 -16.52 11.58 -14.69
CA ILE A 154 -17.60 12.56 -14.50
C ILE A 154 -17.50 13.25 -13.14
N GLU A 155 -17.21 12.51 -12.06
CA GLU A 155 -17.06 13.07 -10.70
C GLU A 155 -15.91 14.09 -10.57
N LYS A 156 -14.92 14.04 -11.47
CA LYS A 156 -13.77 14.95 -11.48
C LYS A 156 -14.03 16.22 -12.31
N LEU A 157 -15.08 16.23 -13.12
CA LEU A 157 -15.43 17.37 -13.96
C LEU A 157 -16.36 18.32 -13.18
N PRO A 158 -16.19 19.65 -13.31
CA PRO A 158 -17.05 20.63 -12.66
C PRO A 158 -18.37 20.80 -13.43
N VAL A 159 -19.17 19.74 -13.51
CA VAL A 159 -20.42 19.69 -14.27
C VAL A 159 -21.63 19.48 -13.36
N GLN A 160 -22.77 20.07 -13.71
CA GLN A 160 -24.02 19.94 -12.96
C GLN A 160 -25.02 19.00 -13.63
N SER A 161 -24.78 18.65 -14.89
CA SER A 161 -25.67 17.78 -15.67
C SER A 161 -24.88 16.89 -16.65
N ILE A 162 -25.50 15.77 -17.04
CA ILE A 162 -24.93 14.84 -18.04
C ILE A 162 -24.76 15.54 -19.40
N GLY A 163 -25.65 16.48 -19.74
CA GLY A 163 -25.56 17.25 -20.98
C GLY A 163 -24.27 18.08 -21.07
N GLU A 164 -23.75 18.58 -19.95
CA GLU A 164 -22.49 19.33 -19.91
C GLU A 164 -21.28 18.41 -20.13
N VAL A 165 -21.32 17.18 -19.61
CA VAL A 165 -20.27 16.17 -19.88
C VAL A 165 -20.16 15.91 -21.37
N VAL A 166 -21.31 15.80 -22.05
CA VAL A 166 -21.39 15.58 -23.49
C VAL A 166 -20.90 16.82 -24.26
N ALA A 167 -21.26 18.02 -23.82
CA ALA A 167 -20.86 19.28 -24.45
C ALA A 167 -19.35 19.57 -24.37
N ILE A 168 -18.66 19.06 -23.36
CA ILE A 168 -17.20 19.22 -23.21
C ILE A 168 -16.43 18.27 -24.14
N GLN A 169 -17.09 17.27 -24.75
CA GLN A 169 -16.40 16.32 -25.61
C GLN A 169 -15.92 16.96 -26.93
N PRO A 170 -14.70 16.63 -27.38
CA PRO A 170 -14.18 17.16 -28.63
C PRO A 170 -15.07 16.81 -29.83
N GLY A 171 -15.49 17.84 -30.57
CA GLY A 171 -16.37 17.68 -31.73
C GLY A 171 -17.87 17.74 -31.42
N VAL A 172 -18.25 18.11 -30.20
CA VAL A 172 -19.63 18.42 -29.81
C VAL A 172 -19.79 19.93 -29.67
N VAL A 173 -20.77 20.52 -30.36
CA VAL A 173 -21.11 21.96 -30.24
C VAL A 173 -22.62 22.09 -30.21
N ALA A 174 -23.18 22.60 -29.11
CA ALA A 174 -24.62 22.85 -28.97
C ALA A 174 -25.52 21.63 -29.33
N GLY A 175 -25.09 20.41 -28.95
CA GLY A 175 -25.82 19.17 -29.25
C GLY A 175 -25.56 18.61 -30.66
N HIS A 176 -24.75 19.28 -31.48
CA HIS A 176 -24.29 18.77 -32.77
C HIS A 176 -23.00 17.97 -32.61
N PHE A 177 -23.00 16.74 -33.10
CA PHE A 177 -21.82 15.88 -33.10
C PHE A 177 -21.19 15.92 -34.49
N ARG A 178 -19.95 16.41 -34.58
CA ARG A 178 -19.18 16.50 -35.84
C ARG A 178 -19.92 17.17 -37.01
N GLY A 179 -20.74 18.18 -36.71
CA GLY A 179 -21.49 18.94 -37.72
C GLY A 179 -22.78 18.28 -38.22
N GLY A 180 -23.23 17.17 -37.62
CA GLY A 180 -24.54 16.57 -37.88
C GLY A 180 -25.68 17.47 -37.40
N ARG A 181 -26.89 17.26 -37.94
CA ARG A 181 -28.10 18.02 -37.56
C ARG A 181 -28.74 17.46 -36.28
N LEU A 182 -29.65 18.21 -35.66
CA LEU A 182 -30.31 17.77 -34.41
C LEU A 182 -31.18 16.53 -34.60
N ASP A 183 -31.72 16.31 -35.80
CA ASP A 183 -32.50 15.12 -36.20
C ASP A 183 -31.63 13.89 -36.49
N GLU A 184 -30.31 14.04 -36.48
CA GLU A 184 -29.34 12.95 -36.68
C GLU A 184 -28.74 12.46 -35.35
N VAL A 185 -29.23 12.97 -34.22
CA VAL A 185 -28.77 12.63 -32.86
C VAL A 185 -29.87 11.90 -32.11
N SER A 186 -29.54 10.76 -31.49
CA SER A 186 -30.45 10.01 -30.64
C SER A 186 -29.82 9.78 -29.27
N TYR A 187 -30.60 9.98 -28.20
CA TYR A 187 -30.18 9.69 -26.84
C TYR A 187 -30.83 8.38 -26.39
N LEU A 188 -30.03 7.51 -25.79
CA LEU A 188 -30.46 6.19 -25.34
C LEU A 188 -30.14 6.05 -23.85
N ILE A 189 -31.11 5.66 -23.04
CA ILE A 189 -30.91 5.26 -21.64
C ILE A 189 -31.31 3.80 -21.53
N ASP A 190 -30.39 2.95 -21.05
CA ASP A 190 -30.59 1.50 -20.93
C ASP A 190 -31.07 0.82 -22.23
N GLY A 191 -30.66 1.37 -23.38
CA GLY A 191 -31.00 0.86 -24.72
C GLY A 191 -32.34 1.33 -25.28
N MET A 192 -33.07 2.21 -24.59
CA MET A 192 -34.32 2.81 -25.07
C MET A 192 -34.10 4.28 -25.44
N GLN A 193 -34.69 4.72 -26.55
CA GLN A 193 -34.60 6.11 -27.00
C GLN A 193 -35.37 7.02 -26.04
N VAL A 194 -34.70 8.08 -25.60
CA VAL A 194 -35.28 9.17 -24.83
C VAL A 194 -35.20 10.42 -25.69
N ASP A 195 -36.33 10.85 -26.23
CA ASP A 195 -36.46 12.12 -26.95
C ASP A 195 -36.92 13.23 -26.01
#